data_AF-A0A6G9QRM3-F1
#
_entry.id   AF-A0A6G9QRM3-F1
#
_cell.length_a   1.000
_cell.length_b   1.000
_cell.length_c   1.000
_cell.angle_alpha   90.00
_cell.angle_beta   90.00
_cell.angle_gamma   90.00
#
_symmetry.space_group_name_H-M   'P 1'
#
loop_
_entity.id
_entity.type
_entity.pdbx_description
1 polymer ?
#
loop_
_entity_poly.entity_id
_entity_poly.type
_entity_poly.pdbx_seq_one_letter_code
_entity_poly.pdbx_strand_id
1 'polypeptide(L)'
;MSVSNSLKYDLCLLLEHDNGCVNYTVDEVITFKDDTNLQFDFMVKRKNGVKQLIIVVPFSVLSTQQFIEFFLGLHAEASICGYKFVVMTEKSIRK
;
A
#
# COMPACT_ATOMS: atom_id res chain seq x y z
N MET A 1 -10.62 -7.45 7.23
CA MET A 1 -11.02 -6.28 8.06
C MET A 1 -10.97 -5.06 7.15
N SER A 2 -12.07 -4.34 6.93
CA SER A 2 -12.07 -3.17 6.04
C SER A 2 -11.61 -1.91 6.78
N VAL A 3 -10.62 -1.23 6.22
CA VAL A 3 -10.24 0.14 6.63
C VAL A 3 -11.42 1.08 6.37
N SER A 4 -11.61 2.10 7.19
CA SER A 4 -12.65 3.10 6.92
C SER A 4 -12.32 3.91 5.65
N ASN A 5 -13.33 4.18 4.83
CA ASN A 5 -13.20 5.02 3.62
C ASN A 5 -12.59 6.40 3.93
N SER A 6 -12.70 6.89 5.17
CA SER A 6 -12.10 8.15 5.60
C SER A 6 -10.56 8.14 5.55
N LEU A 7 -9.89 7.04 5.91
CA LEU A 7 -8.42 7.00 5.90
C LEU A 7 -7.85 6.91 4.48
N LYS A 8 -8.55 6.21 3.58
CA LYS A 8 -8.22 6.22 2.15
C LYS A 8 -8.35 7.63 1.59
N TYR A 9 -9.44 8.33 1.92
CA TYR A 9 -9.64 9.71 1.51
C TYR A 9 -8.55 10.66 2.05
N ASP A 10 -8.20 10.55 3.33
CA ASP A 10 -7.10 11.32 3.94
C ASP A 10 -5.77 11.08 3.17
N LEU A 11 -5.48 9.83 2.77
CA LEU A 11 -4.29 9.49 2.00
C LEU A 11 -4.36 10.00 0.54
N CYS A 12 -5.53 9.99 -0.11
CA CYS A 12 -5.70 10.61 -1.43
C CYS A 12 -5.27 12.08 -1.38
N LEU A 13 -5.77 12.84 -0.39
CA LEU A 13 -5.40 14.25 -0.24
C LEU A 13 -3.89 14.44 -0.08
N LEU A 14 -3.22 13.59 0.70
CA LEU A 14 -1.76 13.65 0.83
C LEU A 14 -1.04 13.37 -0.49
N LEU A 15 -1.51 12.39 -1.28
CA LEU A 15 -0.93 12.03 -2.56
C LEU A 15 -1.12 13.13 -3.61
N GLU A 16 -2.22 13.88 -3.57
CA GLU A 16 -2.45 15.05 -4.43
C GLU A 16 -1.47 16.20 -4.13
N HIS A 17 -1.05 16.34 -2.87
CA HIS A 17 -0.08 17.35 -2.45
C HIS A 17 1.38 16.86 -2.50
N ASP A 18 1.61 15.58 -2.80
CA ASP A 18 2.93 14.98 -2.88
C ASP A 18 3.56 15.27 -4.25
N ASN A 19 4.49 16.23 -4.28
CA ASN A 19 5.23 16.59 -5.50
C ASN A 19 5.98 15.43 -6.17
N GLY A 20 6.22 14.32 -5.46
CA GLY A 20 6.83 13.11 -5.99
C GLY A 20 5.82 12.11 -6.58
N CYS A 21 4.52 12.28 -6.32
CA CYS A 21 3.44 11.51 -6.92
C CYS A 21 3.16 12.02 -8.35
N VAL A 22 3.04 11.10 -9.31
CA VAL A 22 2.63 11.40 -10.69
C VAL A 22 1.18 11.03 -10.92
N ASN A 23 0.80 9.85 -10.45
CA ASN A 23 -0.56 9.32 -10.50
C ASN A 23 -0.70 8.23 -9.43
N TYR A 24 -1.94 7.97 -9.01
CA TYR A 24 -2.27 6.83 -8.17
C TYR A 24 -3.60 6.20 -8.59
N THR A 25 -3.78 4.93 -8.22
CA THR A 25 -5.01 4.17 -8.44
C THR A 25 -5.45 3.60 -7.10
N VAL A 26 -6.75 3.70 -6.81
CA VAL A 26 -7.36 3.23 -5.57
C VAL A 26 -7.95 1.84 -5.79
N ASP A 27 -7.81 0.96 -4.80
CA ASP A 27 -8.33 -0.42 -4.84
C ASP A 27 -7.76 -1.25 -6.02
N GLU A 28 -6.45 -1.14 -6.23
CA GLU A 28 -5.74 -1.87 -7.29
C GLU A 28 -5.63 -3.36 -6.96
N VAL A 29 -5.89 -4.22 -7.95
CA VAL A 29 -5.68 -5.67 -7.85
C VAL A 29 -4.45 -6.04 -8.69
N ILE A 30 -3.46 -6.67 -8.04
CA ILE A 30 -2.26 -7.17 -8.71
C ILE A 30 -2.31 -8.70 -8.73
N THR A 31 -2.16 -9.25 -9.93
CA THR A 31 -1.95 -10.69 -10.14
C THR A 31 -0.46 -10.99 -10.11
N PHE A 32 -0.02 -11.80 -9.14
CA PHE A 32 1.35 -12.26 -9.02
C PHE A 32 1.61 -13.50 -9.89
N LYS A 33 2.87 -13.92 -10.01
CA LYS A 33 3.31 -14.98 -10.95
C LYS A 33 2.74 -16.36 -10.64
N ASP A 34 2.29 -16.57 -9.42
CA ASP A 34 1.64 -17.77 -8.91
C ASP A 34 0.11 -17.74 -9.10
N ASP A 35 -0.38 -16.81 -9.93
CA ASP A 35 -1.81 -16.52 -10.15
C ASP A 35 -2.55 -16.03 -8.89
N THR A 36 -1.83 -15.64 -7.84
CA THR A 36 -2.42 -15.04 -6.65
C THR A 36 -2.83 -13.61 -6.93
N ASN A 37 -4.12 -13.32 -6.75
CA ASN A 37 -4.65 -11.96 -6.84
C ASN A 37 -4.66 -11.32 -5.45
N LEU A 38 -3.91 -10.22 -5.29
CA LEU A 38 -3.93 -9.46 -4.06
C LEU A 38 -4.44 -8.05 -4.31
N GLN A 39 -5.34 -7.62 -3.44
CA GLN A 39 -5.91 -6.28 -3.45
C GLN A 39 -5.05 -5.36 -2.57
N PHE A 40 -4.70 -4.21 -3.13
CA PHE A 40 -3.99 -3.13 -2.45
C PHE A 40 -4.89 -1.91 -2.38
N ASP A 41 -4.74 -1.11 -1.32
CA ASP A 41 -5.54 0.10 -1.19
C ASP A 41 -5.12 1.15 -2.21
N PHE A 42 -3.82 1.24 -2.53
CA PHE A 42 -3.31 2.13 -3.56
C PHE A 42 -2.15 1.54 -4.35
N MET A 43 -2.09 1.89 -5.64
CA MET A 43 -0.88 1.83 -6.46
C MET A 43 -0.46 3.25 -6.82
N VAL A 44 0.76 3.65 -6.46
CA VAL A 44 1.29 5.02 -6.68
C VAL A 44 2.46 4.97 -7.64
N LYS A 45 2.40 5.76 -8.71
CA LYS A 45 3.52 5.98 -9.63
C LYS A 45 4.27 7.25 -9.24
N ARG A 46 5.56 7.11 -8.95
CA ARG A 46 6.46 8.21 -8.55
C ARG A 46 7.19 8.83 -9.75
N LYS A 47 7.60 10.09 -9.61
CA LYS A 47 8.38 10.81 -10.64
C LYS A 47 9.72 10.15 -10.98
N ASN A 48 10.33 9.47 -10.01
CA ASN A 48 11.57 8.71 -10.20
C ASN A 48 11.35 7.31 -10.83
N GLY A 49 10.14 7.03 -11.34
CA GLY A 49 9.81 5.76 -11.99
C GLY A 49 9.41 4.63 -11.05
N VAL A 50 9.57 4.80 -9.73
CA VAL A 50 9.18 3.79 -8.74
C VAL A 50 7.67 3.63 -8.70
N LYS A 51 7.18 2.39 -8.76
CA LYS A 51 5.79 2.04 -8.46
C LYS A 51 5.70 1.56 -7.02
N GLN A 52 4.76 2.09 -6.26
CA GLN A 52 4.53 1.72 -4.87
C GLN A 52 3.17 1.07 -4.71
N LEU A 53 3.12 -0.04 -3.98
CA LEU A 53 1.88 -0.67 -3.56
C LEU A 53 1.68 -0.36 -2.09
N ILE A 54 0.54 0.22 -1.73
CA ILE A 54 0.22 0.65 -0.37
C ILE A 54 -0.94 -0.20 0.16
N ILE A 55 -0.77 -0.72 1.37
CA ILE A 55 -1.88 -1.14 2.22
C ILE A 55 -1.99 -0.22 3.43
N VAL A 56 -3.22 0.10 3.79
CA VAL A 56 -3.56 0.80 5.01
C VAL A 56 -4.03 -0.25 6.01
N VAL A 57 -3.44 -0.26 7.20
CA VAL A 57 -3.82 -1.18 8.26
C VAL A 57 -3.92 -0.45 9.60
N PRO A 58 -4.75 -0.94 10.54
CA PRO A 58 -4.75 -0.39 11.89
C PRO A 58 -3.37 -0.49 12.55
N PHE A 59 -2.93 0.52 13.28
CA PHE A 59 -1.62 0.47 13.94
C PHE A 59 -1.46 -0.73 14.87
N SER A 60 -2.56 -1.17 15.51
CA SER A 60 -2.56 -2.31 16.43
C SER A 60 -2.20 -3.65 15.78
N VAL A 61 -2.36 -3.80 14.46
CA VAL A 61 -2.08 -5.09 13.79
C VAL A 61 -0.60 -5.27 13.46
N LEU A 62 0.18 -4.20 13.45
CA LEU A 62 1.59 -4.25 13.02
C LEU A 62 2.46 -5.19 13.87
N SER A 63 2.14 -5.37 15.14
CA SER A 63 2.87 -6.25 16.06
C SER A 63 2.36 -7.68 16.09
N THR A 64 1.32 -8.00 15.31
CA THR A 64 0.76 -9.36 15.29
C THR A 64 1.65 -10.27 14.45
N GLN A 65 1.89 -11.49 14.91
CA GLN A 65 2.70 -12.46 14.17
C GLN A 65 2.13 -12.72 12.77
N GLN A 66 0.80 -12.84 12.66
CA GLN A 66 0.11 -13.02 11.39
C GLN A 66 0.41 -11.90 10.39
N PHE A 67 0.41 -10.64 10.83
CA PHE A 67 0.73 -9.52 9.94
C PHE A 67 2.20 -9.52 9.53
N ILE A 68 3.12 -9.87 10.43
CA ILE A 68 4.54 -9.96 10.13
C ILE A 68 4.81 -11.02 9.06
N GLU A 69 4.21 -12.21 9.19
CA GLU A 69 4.33 -13.28 8.20
C GLU A 69 3.75 -12.86 6.85
N PHE A 70 2.55 -12.26 6.85
CA PHE A 70 1.93 -11.71 5.64
C PHE A 70 2.80 -10.64 4.97
N PHE A 71 3.32 -9.68 5.75
CA PHE A 71 4.17 -8.60 5.25
C PHE A 71 5.45 -9.14 4.61
N LEU A 72 6.13 -10.10 5.23
CA LEU A 72 7.38 -10.66 4.72
C LEU A 72 7.19 -11.38 3.39
N GLY A 73 6.12 -12.18 3.26
CA GLY A 73 5.78 -12.84 1.99
C GLY A 73 5.47 -11.83 0.89
N LEU A 74 4.54 -10.91 1.18
CA LEU A 74 4.08 -9.91 0.21
C LEU A 74 5.19 -8.95 -0.23
N HIS A 75 6.05 -8.53 0.70
CA HIS A 75 7.16 -7.63 0.40
C HIS A 75 8.15 -8.28 -0.58
N ALA A 76 8.44 -9.58 -0.42
CA ALA A 76 9.33 -10.30 -1.32
C ALA A 76 8.76 -10.37 -2.75
N GLU A 77 7.49 -10.75 -2.88
CA GLU A 77 6.81 -10.86 -4.18
C GLU A 77 6.67 -9.52 -4.89
N ALA A 78 6.22 -8.49 -4.18
CA ALA A 78 6.11 -7.13 -4.71
C ALA A 78 7.45 -6.63 -5.26
N SER A 79 8.54 -6.87 -4.51
CA SER A 79 9.90 -6.48 -4.92
C SER A 79 10.35 -7.19 -6.20
N ILE A 80 10.08 -8.50 -6.34
CA ILE A 80 10.38 -9.27 -7.55
C ILE A 80 9.62 -8.71 -8.76
N CYS A 81 8.40 -8.22 -8.55
CA CYS A 81 7.58 -7.60 -9.59
C CYS A 81 7.92 -6.11 -9.84
N GLY A 82 8.96 -5.58 -9.21
CA GLY A 82 9.43 -4.20 -9.40
C GLY A 82 8.61 -3.15 -8.65
N TYR A 83 7.81 -3.56 -7.67
CA TYR A 83 7.04 -2.68 -6.80
C TYR A 83 7.74 -2.49 -5.46
N LYS A 84 7.68 -1.26 -4.93
CA LYS A 84 8.01 -1.00 -3.53
C LYS A 84 6.74 -1.15 -2.70
N PHE A 85 6.75 -2.08 -1.76
CA PHE A 85 5.64 -2.28 -0.84
C PHE A 85 5.71 -1.32 0.35
N VAL A 86 4.59 -0.70 0.72
CA VAL A 86 4.50 0.29 1.78
C VAL A 86 3.27 0.01 2.64
N VAL A 87 3.47 0.01 3.96
CA VAL A 87 2.39 -0.10 4.93
C VAL A 87 2.15 1.28 5.53
N MET A 88 0.90 1.74 5.45
CA MET A 88 0.44 2.95 6.12
C MET A 88 -0.54 2.60 7.23
N THR A 89 -0.59 3.46 8.24
CA THR A 89 -1.53 3.37 9.35
C THR A 89 -2.22 4.71 9.54
N GLU A 90 -3.29 4.72 10.32
CA GLU A 90 -3.96 5.95 10.73
C GLU A 90 -2.99 6.94 11.38
N LYS A 91 -1.97 6.45 12.08
CA LYS A 91 -0.92 7.27 12.73
C LYS A 91 0.09 7.84 11.76
N SER A 92 0.30 7.24 10.58
CA SER A 92 1.22 7.77 9.57
C SER A 92 0.53 8.73 8.60
N ILE A 93 -0.77 8.56 8.39
CA ILE A 93 -1.57 9.40 7.49
C ILE A 93 -1.89 10.75 8.15
N ARG A 94 -2.21 10.79 9.44
CA ARG A 94 -2.66 12.02 10.12
C ARG A 94 -1.52 12.80 10.81
N LYS A 95 -0.31 12.79 10.25
CA LYS A 95 0.86 13.50 10.80
C LYS A 95 0.99 14.92 10.28
#